data_AF-A0A7X8JD52-F1
#
_entry.id   AF-A0A7X8JD52-F1
#
_cell.length_a   1.000
_cell.length_b   1.000
_cell.length_c   1.000
_cell.angle_alpha   90.00
_cell.angle_beta   90.00
_cell.angle_gamma   90.00
#
_symmetry.space_group_name_H-M   'P 1'
#
loop_
_entity.id
_entity.type
_entity.pdbx_description
1 polymer ?
#
loop_
_entity_poly.entity_id
_entity_poly.type
_entity_poly.pdbx_seq_one_letter_code
_entity_poly.pdbx_strand_id
1 'polypeptide(L)'
;MKSHVHKFRLECSIVNGHYHRLLGYAGSMLGLERLHFHFYYGVSSYMDHTHYFCGITGFPVKTENGHIHRMEGLLESNSRHEHKYKGYTSEDISYIGSSQIISFVR
;
A
#
# COMPACT_ATOMS: atom_id res chain seq x y z
N MET A 1 11.87 18.13 -5.06
CA MET A 1 11.07 16.91 -4.79
C MET A 1 11.96 15.84 -4.19
N LYS A 2 11.78 15.52 -2.91
CA LYS A 2 12.30 14.25 -2.37
C LYS A 2 11.19 13.22 -2.55
N SER A 3 11.40 12.28 -3.46
CA SER A 3 10.50 11.12 -3.61
C SER A 3 10.86 10.09 -2.55
N HIS A 4 9.86 9.46 -1.97
CA HIS A 4 10.02 8.43 -0.94
C HIS A 4 8.95 7.35 -1.11
N VAL A 5 8.97 6.29 -0.29
CA VAL A 5 8.08 5.14 -0.45
C VAL A 5 7.59 4.67 0.91
N HIS A 6 6.32 4.31 1.01
CA HIS A 6 5.79 3.84 2.28
C HIS A 6 5.56 2.33 2.28
N LYS A 7 6.12 1.62 3.25
CA LYS A 7 5.74 0.23 3.50
C LYS A 7 4.30 0.18 4.00
N PHE A 8 3.56 -0.87 3.65
CA PHE A 8 2.26 -1.16 4.24
C PHE A 8 2.12 -2.62 4.59
N ARG A 9 1.35 -2.89 5.66
CA ARG A 9 0.89 -4.22 6.05
C ARG A 9 -0.57 -4.10 6.50
N LEU A 10 -1.49 -4.59 5.68
CA LEU A 10 -2.92 -4.49 5.93
C LEU A 10 -3.55 -5.88 6.00
N GLU A 11 -4.56 -6.03 6.83
CA GLU A 11 -5.40 -7.23 6.89
C GLU A 11 -6.75 -6.93 6.27
N CYS A 12 -7.24 -7.87 5.46
CA CYS A 12 -8.56 -7.82 4.89
C CYS A 12 -9.62 -8.28 5.89
N SER A 13 -10.88 -7.88 5.64
CA SER A 13 -12.04 -8.48 6.29
C SER A 13 -12.12 -9.99 5.99
N ILE A 14 -12.52 -10.76 7.00
CA ILE A 14 -12.82 -12.18 6.86
C ILE A 14 -14.05 -12.34 5.96
N VAL A 15 -13.92 -13.14 4.91
CA VAL A 15 -15.01 -13.53 4.00
C VAL A 15 -14.84 -15.02 3.69
N ASN A 16 -15.93 -15.78 3.71
CA ASN A 16 -15.92 -17.23 3.49
C ASN A 16 -14.96 -18.03 4.40
N GLY A 17 -14.67 -17.52 5.61
CA GLY A 17 -13.88 -18.23 6.61
C GLY A 17 -12.36 -17.98 6.55
N HIS A 18 -11.87 -17.17 5.60
CA HIS A 18 -10.47 -16.75 5.55
C HIS A 18 -10.33 -15.23 5.35
N TYR A 19 -9.12 -14.74 5.53
CA TYR A 19 -8.75 -13.36 5.27
C TYR A 19 -7.43 -13.32 4.50
N HIS A 20 -7.24 -12.22 3.79
CA HIS A 20 -6.01 -11.93 3.07
C HIS A 20 -5.17 -10.90 3.81
N ARG A 21 -3.86 -10.94 3.57
CA ARG A 21 -2.92 -9.94 4.08
C ARG A 21 -2.21 -9.29 2.90
N LEU A 22 -2.20 -7.97 2.90
CA LEU A 22 -1.52 -7.16 1.91
C LEU A 22 -0.20 -6.69 2.51
N LEU A 23 0.91 -6.98 1.85
CA LEU A 23 2.24 -6.50 2.24
C LEU A 23 2.90 -5.90 1.00
N GLY A 24 3.48 -4.72 1.12
CA GLY A 24 4.16 -4.08 -0.01
C GLY A 24 4.63 -2.68 0.29
N TYR A 25 4.90 -1.95 -0.78
CA TYR A 25 5.34 -0.55 -0.75
C TYR A 25 4.47 0.29 -1.68
N ALA A 26 4.04 1.45 -1.20
CA ALA A 26 3.42 2.50 -2.00
C ALA A 26 4.53 3.43 -2.49
N GLY A 27 4.79 3.40 -3.79
CA GLY A 27 6.02 3.95 -4.38
C GLY A 27 5.78 5.24 -5.17
N SER A 28 5.24 5.08 -6.38
CA SER A 28 5.07 6.18 -7.34
C SER A 28 4.27 7.34 -6.73
N MET A 29 4.94 8.48 -6.54
CA MET A 29 4.37 9.67 -5.91
C MET A 29 3.84 10.64 -6.96
N LEU A 30 2.63 11.15 -6.75
CA LEU A 30 2.09 12.31 -7.47
C LEU A 30 1.74 13.43 -6.48
N GLY A 31 2.14 14.64 -6.81
CA GLY A 31 1.88 15.84 -6.01
C GLY A 31 3.16 16.54 -5.55
N LEU A 32 3.00 17.46 -4.60
CA LEU A 32 4.04 18.38 -4.13
C LEU A 32 4.21 18.24 -2.62
N GLU A 33 5.36 17.74 -2.19
CA GLU A 33 5.83 17.71 -0.80
C GLU A 33 4.77 17.36 0.27
N ARG A 34 4.03 18.32 0.81
CA ARG A 34 3.02 18.10 1.87
C ARG A 34 1.64 17.71 1.34
N LEU A 35 1.47 17.75 0.02
CA LEU A 35 0.24 17.41 -0.69
C LEU A 35 0.59 16.44 -1.82
N HIS A 36 0.72 15.15 -1.47
CA HIS A 36 0.98 14.07 -2.42
C HIS A 36 0.25 12.79 -2.03
N PHE A 37 0.15 11.87 -2.98
CA PHE A 37 -0.34 10.52 -2.78
C PHE A 37 0.57 9.55 -3.53
N HIS A 38 0.49 8.28 -3.14
CA HIS A 38 1.27 7.21 -3.77
C HIS A 38 0.36 6.23 -4.48
N PHE A 39 0.82 5.69 -5.60
CA PHE A 39 0.22 4.49 -6.19
C PHE A 39 0.77 3.24 -5.51
N TYR A 40 -0.09 2.24 -5.42
CA TYR A 40 0.27 0.90 -5.00
C TYR A 40 -0.48 -0.12 -5.85
N TYR A 41 0.14 -1.28 -6.03
CA TYR A 41 -0.45 -2.46 -6.62
C TYR A 41 0.25 -3.70 -6.11
N GLY A 42 -0.40 -4.84 -6.21
CA GLY A 42 0.18 -6.09 -5.77
C GLY A 42 -0.76 -7.26 -5.91
N VAL A 43 -0.32 -8.35 -5.31
CA VAL A 43 -0.94 -9.66 -5.36
C VAL A 43 -1.05 -10.16 -3.92
N SER A 44 -2.24 -10.59 -3.52
CA SER A 44 -2.47 -11.26 -2.24
C SER A 44 -2.89 -12.69 -2.51
N SER A 45 -2.17 -13.64 -1.91
CA SER A 45 -2.40 -15.07 -2.11
C SER A 45 -2.71 -15.74 -0.79
N TYR A 46 -3.75 -16.58 -0.78
CA TYR A 46 -4.12 -17.41 0.36
C TYR A 46 -4.54 -18.80 -0.16
N MET A 47 -3.84 -19.83 0.34
CA MET A 47 -4.04 -21.25 -0.02
C MET A 47 -4.20 -21.50 -1.53
N ASP A 48 -5.42 -21.51 -2.04
CA ASP A 48 -5.82 -21.94 -3.37
C ASP A 48 -6.12 -20.80 -4.35
N HIS A 49 -6.20 -19.54 -3.91
CA HIS A 49 -6.51 -18.42 -4.79
C HIS A 49 -5.73 -17.15 -4.47
N THR A 50 -5.72 -16.26 -5.45
CA THR A 50 -4.90 -15.06 -5.48
C THR A 50 -5.72 -13.89 -6.00
N HIS A 51 -5.78 -12.80 -5.24
CA HIS A 51 -6.41 -11.56 -5.68
C HIS A 51 -5.36 -10.51 -6.05
N TYR A 52 -5.63 -9.78 -7.13
CA TYR A 52 -4.91 -8.56 -7.44
C TYR A 52 -5.53 -7.39 -6.71
N PHE A 53 -4.70 -6.39 -6.42
CA PHE A 53 -5.16 -5.12 -5.91
C PHE A 53 -4.33 -3.98 -6.47
N CYS A 54 -4.94 -2.82 -6.63
CA CYS A 54 -4.29 -1.57 -6.92
C CYS A 54 -5.06 -0.41 -6.31
N GLY A 55 -4.43 0.75 -6.20
CA GLY A 55 -5.08 1.96 -5.72
C GLY A 55 -4.13 3.14 -5.58
N ILE A 56 -4.70 4.24 -5.11
CA ILE A 56 -3.99 5.43 -4.68
C ILE A 56 -4.19 5.63 -3.19
N THR A 57 -3.15 6.08 -2.50
CA THR A 57 -3.27 6.42 -1.09
C THR A 57 -4.03 7.73 -0.89
N GLY A 58 -4.53 7.96 0.33
CA GLY A 58 -5.08 9.25 0.72
C GLY A 58 -3.99 10.31 0.93
N PHE A 59 -4.43 11.53 1.27
CA PHE A 59 -3.50 12.62 1.61
C PHE A 59 -2.60 12.29 2.81
N PRO A 60 -1.42 12.93 2.91
CA PRO A 60 -0.49 12.70 4.00
C PRO A 60 -1.13 13.07 5.34
N VAL A 61 -1.09 12.16 6.30
CA VAL A 61 -1.45 12.39 7.70
C VAL A 61 -0.16 12.55 8.50
N LYS A 62 0.05 13.74 9.06
CA LYS A 62 1.26 14.06 9.82
C LYS A 62 1.33 13.22 11.09
N THR A 63 2.52 12.75 11.41
CA THR A 63 2.85 12.04 12.65
C THR A 63 4.04 12.72 13.35
N GLU A 64 4.47 12.20 14.50
CA GLU A 64 5.65 12.71 15.21
C GLU A 64 6.95 12.47 14.43
N ASN A 65 7.03 11.37 13.67
CA ASN A 65 8.24 10.97 12.94
C ASN A 65 8.19 11.22 11.43
N GLY A 66 7.13 11.85 10.90
CA GLY A 66 6.97 12.12 9.48
C GLY A 66 5.51 12.21 9.05
N HIS A 67 5.10 11.32 8.15
CA HIS A 67 3.70 11.15 7.77
C HIS A 67 3.40 9.72 7.32
N ILE A 68 2.12 9.39 7.32
CA ILE A 68 1.55 8.14 6.80
C ILE A 68 0.45 8.46 5.81
N HIS A 69 0.02 7.46 5.04
CA HIS A 69 -1.14 7.61 4.16
C HIS A 69 -2.21 6.58 4.49
N ARG A 70 -3.47 6.99 4.35
CA ARG A 70 -4.61 6.07 4.42
C ARG A 70 -4.66 5.21 3.15
N MET A 71 -5.02 3.95 3.31
CA MET A 71 -5.27 2.99 2.24
C MET A 71 -6.62 2.33 2.49
N GLU A 72 -7.46 2.26 1.47
CA GLU A 72 -8.73 1.54 1.52
C GLU A 72 -9.14 1.07 0.13
N GLY A 73 -9.81 -0.09 0.06
CA GLY A 73 -10.25 -0.63 -1.21
C GLY A 73 -10.78 -2.05 -1.11
N LEU A 74 -10.97 -2.64 -2.29
CA LEU A 74 -11.41 -4.01 -2.49
C LEU A 74 -10.28 -4.79 -3.17
N LEU A 75 -10.07 -6.03 -2.73
CA LEU A 75 -9.41 -7.01 -3.57
C LEU A 75 -10.33 -7.35 -4.74
N GLU A 76 -9.76 -7.61 -5.92
CA GLU A 76 -10.52 -8.06 -7.10
C GLU A 76 -11.48 -9.21 -6.73
N SER A 77 -12.70 -9.19 -7.25
CA SER A 77 -13.62 -10.31 -7.08
C SER A 77 -13.15 -11.52 -7.89
N ASN A 78 -12.61 -12.53 -7.21
CA ASN A 78 -12.40 -13.86 -7.77
C ASN A 78 -13.13 -14.90 -6.91
N SER A 79 -13.30 -16.12 -7.41
CA SER A 79 -13.89 -17.22 -6.61
C SER A 79 -15.21 -16.85 -5.91
N ARG A 80 -16.00 -15.97 -6.55
CA ARG A 80 -17.30 -15.45 -6.09
C ARG A 80 -17.30 -14.70 -4.75
N HIS A 81 -16.19 -14.09 -4.34
CA HIS A 81 -16.16 -13.20 -3.18
C HIS A 81 -15.12 -12.09 -3.29
N GLU A 82 -15.33 -11.05 -2.48
CA GLU A 82 -14.48 -9.86 -2.40
C GLU A 82 -14.01 -9.65 -0.98
N HIS A 83 -12.79 -9.15 -0.81
CA HIS A 83 -12.25 -8.78 0.49
C HIS A 83 -12.02 -7.27 0.56
N LYS A 84 -12.53 -6.62 1.61
CA LYS A 84 -12.26 -5.21 1.87
C LYS A 84 -10.99 -5.08 2.69
N TYR A 85 -10.19 -4.05 2.41
CA TYR A 85 -9.07 -3.66 3.25
C TYR A 85 -9.18 -2.17 3.62
N LYS A 86 -8.72 -1.83 4.81
CA LYS A 86 -8.59 -0.45 5.29
C LYS A 86 -7.46 -0.37 6.29
N GLY A 87 -6.64 0.66 6.19
CA GLY A 87 -5.65 0.97 7.21
C GLY A 87 -4.72 2.08 6.75
N TYR A 88 -3.50 2.06 7.28
CA TYR A 88 -2.49 3.07 6.99
C TYR A 88 -1.20 2.41 6.57
N THR A 89 -0.41 3.15 5.81
CA THR A 89 0.99 2.83 5.62
C THR A 89 1.75 2.98 6.94
N SER A 90 2.93 2.37 7.02
CA SER A 90 3.90 2.71 8.05
C SER A 90 4.46 4.11 7.82
N GLU A 91 4.97 4.73 8.89
CA GLU A 91 5.81 5.92 8.78
C GLU A 91 7.01 5.57 7.90
N ASP A 92 7.32 6.44 6.94
CA ASP A 92 8.59 6.35 6.24
C ASP A 92 9.60 7.26 6.95
N ILE A 93 10.81 6.75 7.20
CA ILE A 93 11.92 7.57 7.65
C ILE A 93 12.67 7.97 6.38
N SER A 94 12.31 9.13 5.84
CA SER A 94 12.79 9.68 4.57
C SER A 94 14.33 9.68 4.44
N TYR A 95 14.94 8.58 3.96
CA TYR A 95 16.40 8.52 3.74
C TYR A 95 16.85 7.74 2.51
N ILE A 96 15.96 7.36 1.60
CA ILE A 96 16.38 6.76 0.34
C ILE A 96 16.34 7.84 -0.74
N GLY A 97 17.48 8.48 -0.97
CA GLY A 97 17.69 9.28 -2.17
C GLY A 97 17.36 8.44 -3.40
N SER A 98 16.69 9.04 -4.39
CA SER A 98 16.17 8.41 -5.61
C SER A 98 17.10 7.44 -6.34
N SER A 99 18.41 7.50 -6.08
CA SER A 99 19.44 6.61 -6.62
C SER A 99 19.32 5.13 -6.17
N GLN A 100 18.71 4.86 -5.01
CA GLN A 100 18.68 3.50 -4.43
C GLN A 100 17.41 2.70 -4.75
N ILE A 101 16.35 3.28 -5.33
CA ILE A 101 15.13 2.54 -5.68
C ILE A 101 15.36 1.59 -6.88
N ILE A 102 16.33 1.91 -7.75
CA ILE A 102 16.67 1.09 -8.93
C ILE A 102 17.25 -0.28 -8.53
N SER A 103 17.73 -0.48 -7.29
CA SER A 103 18.30 -1.76 -6.84
C SER A 103 17.31 -2.75 -6.26
N PHE A 104 16.04 -2.38 -6.03
CA PHE A 104 15.02 -3.29 -5.45
C PHE A 104 14.16 -3.99 -6.51
N VAL A 105 14.43 -3.76 -7.79
CA VAL A 105 13.87 -4.51 -8.92
C VAL A 105 14.99 -5.40 -9.49
N ARG A 106 15.30 -6.49 -8.81
CA ARG A 106 16.03 -7.63 -9.35
C ARG A 106 15.41 -8.92 -8.85
#